data_AF-A0A8S0X2E3-F1
#
_entry.id   AF-A0A8S0X2E3-F1
#
_cell.length_a   1.000
_cell.length_b   1.000
_cell.length_c   1.000
_cell.angle_alpha   90.00
_cell.angle_beta   90.00
_cell.angle_gamma   90.00
#
_symmetry.space_group_name_H-M   'P 1'
#
loop_
_entity.id
_entity.type
_entity.pdbx_description
1 polymer ?
#
loop_
_entity_poly.entity_id
_entity_poly.type
_entity_poly.pdbx_seq_one_letter_code
_entity_poly.pdbx_strand_id
1 'polypeptide(L)'
;MHRTWGGVIAGGLFVLPSLLLLILLSRIYMQFGEVPEVAGVLYGIKPAVTVIVLFAAYRIGSRALKNGVLRTLAASAFFAIFVFHTQFPLIVLAAALLGAIGGSISPHNFAVGGGRGAAKHSFGPALIDDDTPVPDHAR
;
A
#
# COMPACT_ATOMS: atom_id res chain seq x y z
N MET A 1 18.10 15.37 -11.06
CA MET A 1 17.13 14.41 -10.48
C MET A 1 16.16 13.94 -11.57
N HIS A 2 16.21 12.67 -11.96
CA HIS A 2 15.43 12.04 -13.06
C HIS A 2 13.94 11.87 -12.71
N ARG A 3 13.22 12.99 -12.59
CA ARG A 3 11.89 13.07 -11.97
C ARG A 3 10.83 12.13 -12.56
N THR A 4 10.83 11.94 -13.89
CA THR A 4 9.86 11.08 -14.60
C THR A 4 10.50 9.80 -15.11
N TRP A 5 11.67 9.89 -15.76
CA TRP A 5 12.40 8.73 -16.29
C TRP A 5 12.79 7.70 -15.23
N GLY A 6 13.26 8.16 -14.05
CA GLY A 6 13.57 7.24 -12.96
C GLY A 6 12.33 6.55 -12.38
N GLY A 7 11.17 7.23 -12.38
CA GLY A 7 9.91 6.63 -11.95
C GLY A 7 9.41 5.53 -12.90
N VAL A 8 9.54 5.74 -14.22
CA VAL A 8 9.17 4.74 -15.22
C VAL A 8 10.09 3.52 -15.13
N ILE A 9 11.41 3.73 -15.04
CA ILE A 9 12.38 2.63 -14.91
C ILE A 9 12.17 1.88 -13.59
N ALA A 10 11.95 2.58 -12.47
CA ALA A 10 11.69 1.96 -11.18
C ALA A 10 10.38 1.17 -11.16
N GLY A 11 9.31 1.73 -11.75
CA GLY A 11 8.03 1.02 -11.91
C GLY A 11 8.17 -0.21 -12.81
N GLY A 12 8.90 -0.09 -13.92
CA GLY A 12 9.18 -1.18 -14.83
C GLY A 12 9.95 -2.32 -14.16
N LEU A 13 11.06 -2.02 -13.48
CA LEU A 13 11.85 -3.00 -12.73
C LEU A 13 11.11 -3.59 -11.53
N PHE A 14 10.08 -2.92 -11.01
CA PHE A 14 9.22 -3.46 -9.95
C PHE A 14 8.17 -4.45 -10.49
N VAL A 15 7.55 -4.15 -11.63
CA VAL A 15 6.48 -4.98 -12.22
C VAL A 15 7.04 -6.19 -12.99
N LEU A 16 8.14 -6.02 -13.71
CA LEU A 16 8.81 -7.09 -14.47
C LEU A 16 9.07 -8.38 -13.66
N PRO A 17 9.66 -8.35 -12.46
CA PRO A 17 9.91 -9.57 -11.69
C PRO A 17 8.61 -10.28 -11.30
N SER A 18 7.56 -9.54 -10.94
CA SER A 18 6.25 -10.12 -10.64
C SER A 18 5.63 -10.78 -11.87
N LEU A 19 5.71 -10.13 -13.04
CA LEU A 19 5.24 -10.70 -14.30
C LEU A 19 5.96 -12.02 -14.64
N LEU A 20 7.28 -12.04 -14.52
CA LEU A 20 8.08 -13.25 -14.79
C LEU A 20 7.69 -14.40 -13.86
N LEU A 21 7.50 -14.11 -12.56
CA LEU A 21 7.03 -15.11 -11.61
C LEU A 21 5.65 -15.65 -11.99
N LEU A 22 4.69 -14.79 -12.35
CA LEU A 22 3.35 -15.22 -12.74
C LEU A 22 3.35 -16.09 -14.00
N ILE A 23 4.13 -15.72 -15.02
CA ILE A 23 4.27 -16.52 -16.25
C ILE A 23 4.88 -17.89 -15.93
N LEU A 24 5.95 -17.91 -15.13
CA LEU A 24 6.63 -19.15 -14.75
C LEU A 24 5.70 -20.08 -13.96
N LEU A 25 5.04 -19.55 -12.92
CA LEU A 25 4.11 -20.33 -12.10
C LEU A 25 2.90 -20.81 -12.90
N SER A 26 2.37 -19.98 -13.79
CA SER A 26 1.29 -20.36 -14.71
C SER A 26 1.70 -21.52 -15.61
N ARG A 27 2.90 -21.48 -16.19
CA ARG A 27 3.43 -22.57 -17.02
C ARG A 27 3.57 -23.87 -16.22
N ILE A 28 4.12 -23.79 -15.01
CA ILE A 28 4.26 -24.94 -14.11
C ILE A 28 2.89 -25.52 -13.77
N TYR A 29 1.92 -24.68 -13.45
CA TYR A 29 0.56 -25.12 -13.12
C TYR A 29 -0.13 -25.82 -14.30
N MET A 30 -0.03 -25.26 -15.51
CA MET A 30 -0.64 -25.87 -16.70
C MET A 30 -0.02 -27.21 -17.08
N GLN A 31 1.29 -27.39 -16.85
CA GLN A 31 2.01 -28.60 -17.24
C GLN A 31 2.00 -29.69 -16.15
N PHE A 32 2.00 -29.30 -14.87
CA PHE A 32 2.17 -30.23 -13.74
C PHE A 32 1.03 -30.16 -12.72
N GLY A 33 -0.04 -29.42 -12.98
CA GLY A 33 -1.15 -29.21 -12.04
C GLY A 33 -1.91 -30.49 -11.66
N GLU A 34 -1.83 -31.53 -12.50
CA GLU A 34 -2.44 -32.84 -12.24
C GLU A 34 -1.56 -33.76 -11.38
N VAL A 35 -0.28 -33.39 -11.16
CA VAL A 35 0.63 -34.17 -10.31
C VAL A 35 0.25 -33.94 -8.84
N PRO A 36 -0.07 -34.99 -8.06
CA PRO A 36 -0.58 -34.85 -6.68
C PRO A 36 0.33 -34.05 -5.75
N GLU A 37 1.64 -34.20 -5.90
CA GLU A 37 2.63 -33.47 -5.09
C GLU A 37 2.61 -31.97 -5.38
N VAL A 38 2.53 -31.59 -6.67
CA VAL A 38 2.47 -30.19 -7.09
C VAL A 38 1.13 -29.58 -6.69
N ALA A 39 0.03 -30.30 -6.88
CA ALA A 39 -1.30 -29.87 -6.44
C ALA A 39 -1.35 -29.63 -4.92
N GLY A 40 -0.72 -30.48 -4.11
CA GLY A 40 -0.62 -30.31 -2.66
C GLY A 40 0.13 -29.03 -2.26
N VAL A 41 1.27 -28.75 -2.89
CA VAL A 41 2.03 -27.50 -2.65
C VAL A 41 1.22 -26.28 -3.06
N LEU A 42 0.61 -26.30 -4.24
CA LEU A 42 -0.21 -25.19 -4.75
C LEU A 42 -1.48 -24.98 -3.91
N TYR A 43 -2.04 -26.04 -3.34
CA TYR A 43 -3.14 -25.91 -2.38
C TYR A 43 -2.71 -25.16 -1.12
N GLY A 44 -1.49 -25.41 -0.63
CA GLY A 44 -0.88 -24.67 0.49
C GLY A 44 -0.72 -23.16 0.24
N ILE A 45 -0.68 -22.72 -1.02
CA ILE A 45 -0.61 -21.29 -1.36
C ILE A 45 -1.91 -20.56 -0.97
N LYS A 46 -3.08 -21.17 -1.10
CA LYS A 46 -4.38 -20.52 -0.78
C LYS A 46 -4.44 -20.00 0.67
N PRO A 47 -4.18 -20.81 1.71
CA PRO A 47 -4.15 -20.32 3.08
C PRO A 47 -2.96 -19.38 3.34
N ALA A 48 -1.80 -19.62 2.72
CA ALA A 48 -0.65 -18.72 2.86
C ALA A 48 -0.96 -17.29 2.38
N VAL A 49 -1.56 -17.16 1.19
CA VAL A 49 -1.98 -15.86 0.64
C VAL A 49 -3.06 -15.23 1.52
N THR A 50 -4.04 -16.01 1.97
CA THR A 50 -5.10 -15.53 2.87
C THR A 50 -4.50 -14.90 4.14
N VAL A 51 -3.53 -15.56 4.78
CA VAL A 51 -2.87 -15.05 5.98
C VAL A 51 -2.05 -13.79 5.69
N ILE A 52 -1.32 -13.73 4.58
CA ILE A 52 -0.54 -12.55 4.20
C ILE A 52 -1.46 -11.34 3.99
N VAL A 53 -2.57 -11.51 3.27
CA VAL A 53 -3.54 -10.44 3.02
C VAL A 53 -4.22 -10.02 4.32
N LEU A 54 -4.62 -10.97 5.16
CA LEU A 54 -5.23 -10.68 6.47
C LEU A 54 -4.26 -9.90 7.37
N PHE A 55 -2.99 -10.30 7.42
CA PHE A 55 -1.96 -9.60 8.20
C PHE A 55 -1.70 -8.20 7.66
N ALA A 56 -1.64 -8.03 6.33
CA ALA A 56 -1.52 -6.72 5.70
C ALA A 56 -2.71 -5.81 6.05
N ALA A 57 -3.93 -6.33 5.95
CA ALA A 57 -5.15 -5.63 6.34
C ALA A 57 -5.16 -5.26 7.83
N TYR A 58 -4.76 -6.18 8.72
CA TYR A 58 -4.63 -5.93 10.16
C TYR A 58 -3.58 -4.85 10.46
N ARG A 59 -2.39 -4.93 9.84
CA ARG A 59 -1.30 -3.97 10.02
C ARG A 59 -1.67 -2.57 9.52
N ILE A 60 -2.34 -2.47 8.38
CA ILE A 60 -2.80 -1.18 7.84
C ILE A 60 -3.98 -0.65 8.67
N GLY A 61 -4.96 -1.50 8.96
CA GLY A 61 -6.16 -1.17 9.73
C GLY A 61 -5.85 -0.71 11.15
N SER A 62 -4.92 -1.35 11.86
CA SER A 62 -4.48 -0.93 13.20
C SER A 62 -3.77 0.44 13.20
N ARG A 63 -3.15 0.81 12.09
CA ARG A 63 -2.56 2.15 11.89
C ARG A 63 -3.61 3.19 11.52
N ALA A 64 -4.61 2.82 10.74
CA ALA A 64 -5.64 3.75 10.26
C ALA A 64 -6.83 3.94 11.23
N LEU A 65 -7.33 2.88 11.89
CA LEU A 65 -8.59 2.86 12.65
C LEU A 65 -8.39 3.22 14.12
N LYS A 66 -8.07 4.49 14.39
CA LYS A 66 -7.70 4.97 15.73
C LYS A 66 -8.86 5.21 16.68
N ASN A 67 -10.07 5.45 16.18
CA ASN A 67 -11.24 5.79 17.00
C ASN A 67 -12.53 5.15 16.49
N GLY A 68 -13.62 5.33 17.24
CA GLY A 68 -14.93 4.76 16.92
C GLY A 68 -15.47 5.21 15.56
N VAL A 69 -15.29 6.48 15.19
CA VAL A 69 -15.79 7.05 13.93
C VAL A 69 -15.15 6.37 12.71
N LEU A 70 -13.83 6.19 12.73
CA LEU A 70 -13.14 5.51 11.63
C LEU A 70 -13.53 4.03 11.55
N ARG A 71 -13.77 3.38 12.70
CA ARG A 71 -14.25 1.99 12.74
C ARG A 71 -15.67 1.84 12.19
N THR A 72 -16.58 2.75 12.52
CA THR A 72 -17.95 2.72 11.95
C THR A 72 -17.95 3.01 10.46
N LEU A 73 -17.08 3.90 9.98
CA LEU A 73 -16.88 4.14 8.55
C LEU A 73 -16.38 2.88 7.83
N ALA A 74 -15.39 2.19 8.40
CA ALA A 74 -14.88 0.93 7.86
C ALA A 74 -15.95 -0.18 7.84
N ALA A 75 -16.74 -0.31 8.92
CA ALA A 75 -17.85 -1.25 8.97
C ALA A 75 -18.91 -0.91 7.90
N SER A 76 -19.25 0.37 7.75
CA SER A 76 -20.22 0.83 6.73
C SER A 76 -19.73 0.51 5.32
N ALA A 77 -18.45 0.72 5.03
CA ALA A 77 -17.83 0.35 3.76
C ALA A 77 -17.87 -1.18 3.51
N PHE A 78 -17.64 -1.97 4.56
CA PHE A 78 -17.77 -3.43 4.48
C PHE A 78 -19.21 -3.86 4.15
N PHE A 79 -20.22 -3.26 4.79
CA PHE A 79 -21.62 -3.52 4.44
C PHE A 79 -21.96 -3.07 3.02
N ALA A 80 -21.42 -1.94 2.56
CA ALA A 80 -21.63 -1.43 1.20
C ALA A 80 -21.15 -2.42 0.13
N ILE A 81 -20.00 -3.07 0.33
CA ILE A 81 -19.49 -4.06 -0.62
C ILE A 81 -20.15 -5.43 -0.43
N PHE A 82 -20.40 -5.85 0.81
CA PHE A 82 -20.91 -7.20 1.11
C PHE A 82 -22.41 -7.37 0.80
N VAL A 83 -23.23 -6.39 1.16
CA VAL A 83 -24.69 -6.45 0.98
C VAL A 83 -25.09 -5.86 -0.36
N PHE A 84 -24.64 -4.64 -0.63
CA PHE A 84 -25.06 -3.89 -1.81
C PHE A 84 -24.20 -4.17 -3.05
N HIS A 85 -23.14 -5.00 -2.93
CA HIS A 85 -22.23 -5.32 -4.02
C HIS A 85 -21.65 -4.07 -4.70
N THR A 86 -21.50 -3.00 -3.92
CA THR A 86 -21.05 -1.70 -4.42
C THR A 86 -19.63 -1.81 -4.92
N GLN A 87 -19.35 -1.21 -6.08
CA GLN A 87 -18.02 -1.22 -6.68
C GLN A 87 -17.01 -0.57 -5.74
N PHE A 88 -15.84 -1.21 -5.56
CA PHE A 88 -14.77 -0.68 -4.70
C PHE A 88 -14.40 0.80 -4.99
N PRO A 89 -14.30 1.27 -6.25
CA PRO A 89 -14.00 2.68 -6.55
C PRO A 89 -15.01 3.67 -5.96
N LEU A 90 -16.31 3.35 -5.99
CA LEU A 90 -17.36 4.21 -5.43
C LEU A 90 -17.25 4.32 -3.91
N ILE A 91 -16.93 3.21 -3.24
CA ILE A 91 -16.71 3.18 -1.79
C ILE A 91 -15.52 4.07 -1.41
N VAL A 92 -14.41 3.97 -2.15
CA VAL A 92 -13.22 4.82 -1.93
C VAL A 92 -13.55 6.29 -2.14
N LEU A 93 -14.29 6.63 -3.19
CA LEU A 93 -14.70 8.02 -3.46
C LEU A 93 -15.59 8.57 -2.34
N ALA A 94 -16.60 7.81 -1.92
CA ALA A 94 -17.49 8.21 -0.82
C ALA A 94 -16.73 8.37 0.51
N ALA A 95 -15.85 7.44 0.84
CA ALA A 95 -15.02 7.52 2.03
C ALA A 95 -14.07 8.72 2.00
N ALA A 96 -13.50 9.05 0.83
CA ALA A 96 -12.66 10.23 0.65
C ALA A 96 -13.45 11.54 0.86
N LEU A 97 -14.66 11.63 0.31
CA LEU A 97 -15.55 12.79 0.51
C LEU A 97 -15.96 12.93 1.98
N LEU A 98 -16.42 11.85 2.60
CA LEU A 98 -16.79 11.83 4.02
C LEU A 98 -15.60 12.15 4.92
N GLY A 99 -14.41 11.66 4.59
CA GLY A 99 -13.17 11.97 5.29
C GLY A 99 -12.75 13.45 5.13
N ALA A 100 -12.92 14.04 3.94
CA ALA A 100 -12.62 15.45 3.70
C ALA A 100 -13.56 16.37 4.48
N ILE A 101 -14.87 16.10 4.42
CA ILE A 101 -15.89 16.85 5.17
C ILE A 101 -15.68 16.65 6.68
N GLY A 102 -15.56 15.40 7.14
CA GLY A 102 -15.31 15.09 8.55
C GLY A 102 -14.02 15.68 9.09
N GLY A 103 -12.96 15.71 8.27
CA GLY A 103 -11.68 16.33 8.58
C GLY A 103 -11.76 17.85 8.77
N SER A 104 -12.64 18.53 8.04
CA SER A 104 -12.87 19.97 8.21
C SER A 104 -13.71 20.31 9.46
N ILE A 105 -14.69 19.48 9.82
CA ILE A 105 -15.63 19.75 10.94
C ILE A 105 -15.07 19.28 12.28
N SER A 106 -14.45 18.10 12.30
CA SER A 106 -13.90 17.50 13.52
C SER A 106 -12.49 16.95 13.28
N PRO A 107 -11.47 17.83 13.19
CA PRO A 107 -10.10 17.42 12.91
C PRO A 107 -9.58 16.40 13.92
N HIS A 108 -10.00 16.49 15.19
CA HIS A 108 -9.58 15.56 16.24
C HIS A 108 -9.99 14.09 15.97
N ASN A 109 -11.15 13.87 15.33
CA ASN A 109 -11.66 12.53 15.05
C ASN A 109 -11.23 11.98 13.69
N PHE A 110 -10.80 12.84 12.76
CA PHE A 110 -10.36 12.44 11.42
C PHE A 110 -8.85 12.65 11.18
N ALA A 111 -8.12 13.16 12.18
CA ALA A 111 -6.66 13.16 12.20
C ALA A 111 -6.16 11.71 12.32
N VAL A 112 -6.06 11.03 11.18
CA VAL A 112 -5.35 9.76 11.09
C VAL A 112 -3.88 10.06 11.36
N GLY A 113 -3.37 9.51 12.47
CA GLY A 113 -2.02 9.81 12.96
C GLY A 113 -0.95 9.63 11.88
N GLY A 114 -0.27 10.75 11.56
CA GLY A 114 1.05 10.78 10.92
C GLY A 114 1.07 10.56 9.41
N GLY A 115 0.75 11.60 8.64
CA GLY A 115 0.80 11.55 7.17
C GLY A 115 1.00 12.89 6.50
N ARG A 116 1.85 13.77 7.04
CA ARG A 116 2.39 14.92 6.31
C ARG A 116 3.80 15.22 6.82
N GLY A 117 4.77 14.59 6.17
CA GLY A 117 6.18 14.63 6.53
C GLY A 117 6.48 13.77 7.76
N ALA A 118 7.38 12.79 7.62
CA ALA A 118 8.23 12.46 8.76
C ALA A 118 8.73 13.80 9.30
N ALA A 119 8.50 14.11 10.58
CA ALA A 119 9.16 15.25 11.19
C ALA A 119 10.63 15.13 10.79
N LYS A 120 11.13 16.08 9.99
CA LYS A 120 12.55 16.15 9.69
C LYS A 120 13.18 16.28 11.06
N HIS A 121 13.74 15.18 11.59
CA HIS A 121 14.68 15.29 12.68
C HIS A 121 15.80 16.16 12.12
N SER A 122 15.78 17.44 12.48
CA SER A 122 16.89 18.34 12.20
C SER A 122 18.00 17.89 13.13
N PHE A 123 18.97 17.16 12.60
CA PHE A 123 20.11 16.64 13.37
C PHE A 123 21.17 17.74 13.63
N GLY A 124 20.77 19.02 13.58
CA GLY A 124 21.69 20.15 13.58
C GLY A 124 22.33 20.37 12.21
N PRO A 125 23.09 21.48 12.04
CA PRO A 125 23.82 21.75 10.81
C PRO A 125 24.89 20.68 10.60
N ALA A 126 24.88 20.04 9.43
CA ALA A 126 25.87 19.04 9.07
C ALA A 126 27.21 19.70 8.73
N LEU A 127 28.33 19.01 8.96
CA LEU A 127 29.67 19.49 8.55
C LEU A 127 29.78 19.64 7.02
N ILE A 128 29.00 18.86 6.28
CA ILE A 128 28.78 18.96 4.83
C ILE A 128 27.26 19.04 4.64
N ASP A 129 26.74 20.24 4.46
CA ASP A 129 25.32 20.52 4.24
C ASP A 129 25.05 20.88 2.76
N ASP A 130 23.78 20.99 2.39
CA ASP A 130 23.36 21.36 1.03
C ASP A 130 23.86 22.77 0.60
N ASP A 131 24.25 23.60 1.57
CA ASP A 131 24.83 24.94 1.36
C ASP A 131 26.38 24.90 1.23
N THR A 132 27.01 23.73 1.21
CA THR A 132 28.46 23.61 1.06
C THR A 132 28.88 24.01 -0.36
N PRO A 133 29.79 24.99 -0.54
CA PRO A 133 30.23 25.40 -1.86
C PRO A 133 30.89 24.25 -2.60
N VAL A 134 30.52 24.09 -3.88
CA VAL A 134 31.05 23.03 -4.75
C VAL A 134 32.57 23.21 -4.91
N PRO A 135 33.39 22.19 -4.66
CA PRO A 135 34.84 22.29 -4.79
C PRO A 135 35.29 22.66 -6.20
N ASP A 136 36.41 23.36 -6.33
CA ASP A 136 36.94 23.83 -7.64
C ASP A 136 37.21 22.70 -8.65
N HIS A 137 37.46 21.47 -8.18
CA HIS A 137 37.67 20.31 -9.04
C HIS A 137 36.36 19.69 -9.59
N ALA A 138 35.20 20.14 -9.11
CA ALA A 138 33.88 19.70 -9.53
C ALA A 138 33.10 20.82 -10.27
N ARG A 139 33.80 21.87 -10.71
CA ARG A 139 33.25 23.00 -11.45
C ARG A 139 33.30 22.80 -12.97
#